data_AF-A0A8H3HJ10-F1
#
_entry.id   AF-A0A8H3HJ10-F1
#
_cell.length_a   1.000
_cell.length_b   1.000
_cell.length_c   1.000
_cell.angle_alpha   90.00
_cell.angle_beta   90.00
_cell.angle_gamma   90.00
#
_symmetry.space_group_name_H-M   'P 1'
#
loop_
_entity.id
_entity.type
_entity.pdbx_description
1 polymer ?
#
loop_
_entity_poly.entity_id
_entity_poly.type
_entity_poly.pdbx_seq_one_letter_code
_entity_poly.pdbx_strand_id
1 'polypeptide(L)'
;MFLITTLYRYYRLFIARFGKSWLSPVSWADLLGFTVQHSARVSVRTTTSPLLKPLNAIVLQVESVMPTVPVAHDFEHGVRLSTDDSALDNPRLSSQVIEIITQAGHTPEELLNLPLSQPPELDDAHPLPAYYVSSSHNTYLLSRQIFASSSAASYTHVLTHGGRCVEIDAWDSSDGPIVTHGYAFTQSISFRSVCEAIGAAVGPNDLPVMVSLECHASPSTQETMVRIMLETWGDKLVQAEVEGIEGMVSLKHVKGRILLMVEWHPPASRAPPQHDASSSSSSSSSDDEGEDDRHQRDIALAGERAQKQLDSRISPSLAKLGVYAKSIKPQGDFTIQKITEPLHCLLNISENALSKLLPTRLEALVQTGYTHQTRVYPRGTRVQSTNLNPLKAWRAGAQIAALNWQSYDLGMQLNHAMFNDTGGWVLKSEYQRGLFSLTNQPTRKLSVRIYGASNLPHPEDTQSDDSVSVYIKAELMHREKDQKYRTKTVKGAPSQESTHNSLDIMWDETFSWEVTPDELAFLRFVVVEDKFAFDEPFAVYCARLSSATGQPPGLEQKENRLDNTR
;
A
#
# COMPACT_ATOMS: atom_id res chain seq x y z
N MET A 1 -19.81 -19.47 -7.88
CA MET A 1 -18.61 -19.38 -7.00
C MET A 1 -18.83 -19.97 -5.60
N PHE A 2 -19.82 -19.53 -4.82
CA PHE A 2 -20.04 -20.05 -3.44
C PHE A 2 -20.19 -21.59 -3.38
N LEU A 3 -20.87 -22.17 -4.39
CA LEU A 3 -21.03 -23.61 -4.54
C LEU A 3 -19.69 -24.35 -4.74
N ILE A 4 -18.75 -23.75 -5.49
CA ILE A 4 -17.45 -24.33 -5.83
C ILE A 4 -16.54 -24.36 -4.60
N THR A 5 -16.50 -23.27 -3.83
CA THR A 5 -15.77 -23.20 -2.55
C THR A 5 -16.30 -24.20 -1.51
N THR A 6 -17.61 -24.41 -1.47
CA THR A 6 -18.24 -25.38 -0.56
C THR A 6 -17.95 -26.82 -1.00
N LEU A 7 -18.11 -27.14 -2.29
CA LEU A 7 -17.79 -28.45 -2.86
C LEU A 7 -16.31 -28.81 -2.64
N TYR A 8 -15.40 -27.83 -2.77
CA TYR A 8 -13.97 -28.04 -2.54
C TYR A 8 -13.63 -28.29 -1.06
N ARG A 9 -14.31 -27.62 -0.11
CA ARG A 9 -14.17 -27.91 1.34
C ARG A 9 -14.59 -29.34 1.67
N TYR A 10 -15.70 -29.82 1.09
CA TYR A 10 -16.14 -31.20 1.25
C TYR A 10 -15.17 -32.20 0.61
N TYR A 11 -14.60 -31.88 -0.55
CA TYR A 11 -13.59 -32.71 -1.21
C TYR A 11 -12.29 -32.83 -0.39
N ARG A 12 -11.82 -31.75 0.25
CA ARG A 12 -10.64 -31.78 1.15
C ARG A 12 -10.90 -32.59 2.42
N LEU A 13 -12.09 -32.46 3.01
CA LEU A 13 -12.50 -33.30 4.15
C LEU A 13 -12.57 -34.79 3.76
N PHE A 14 -13.03 -35.07 2.54
CA PHE A 14 -13.07 -36.43 2.00
C PHE A 14 -11.66 -37.01 1.77
N ILE A 15 -10.74 -36.27 1.15
CA ILE A 15 -9.35 -36.73 0.96
C ILE A 15 -8.62 -36.91 2.30
N ALA A 16 -8.77 -35.96 3.23
CA ALA A 16 -8.16 -36.06 4.56
C ALA A 16 -8.67 -37.27 5.36
N ARG A 17 -9.93 -37.68 5.13
CA ARG A 17 -10.55 -38.82 5.83
C ARG A 17 -10.35 -40.17 5.14
N PHE A 18 -10.22 -40.21 3.81
CA PHE A 18 -10.25 -41.47 3.04
C PHE A 18 -9.03 -41.70 2.14
N GLY A 19 -8.07 -40.76 2.07
CA GLY A 19 -6.76 -40.94 1.45
C GLY A 19 -6.74 -41.23 -0.06
N LYS A 20 -7.87 -41.09 -0.77
CA LYS A 20 -7.99 -41.36 -2.21
C LYS A 20 -8.64 -40.19 -2.94
N SER A 21 -7.97 -39.69 -3.98
CA SER A 21 -8.56 -38.78 -4.97
C SER A 21 -9.32 -39.57 -6.04
N TRP A 22 -10.52 -39.13 -6.40
CA TRP A 22 -11.33 -39.72 -7.48
C TRP A 22 -11.36 -38.84 -8.75
N LEU A 23 -10.64 -37.72 -8.76
CA LEU A 23 -10.56 -36.79 -9.89
C LEU A 23 -9.08 -36.56 -10.26
N SER A 24 -8.76 -36.69 -11.54
CA SER A 24 -7.46 -36.31 -12.08
C SER A 24 -7.36 -34.77 -12.18
N PRO A 25 -6.15 -34.17 -12.13
CA PRO A 25 -5.97 -32.71 -12.25
C PRO A 25 -6.57 -32.11 -13.53
N VAL A 26 -6.59 -32.89 -14.61
CA VAL A 26 -7.15 -32.51 -15.92
C VAL A 26 -8.67 -32.32 -15.84
N SER A 27 -9.37 -33.14 -15.04
CA SER A 27 -10.82 -33.04 -14.85
C SER A 27 -11.26 -31.74 -14.20
N TRP A 28 -10.39 -31.03 -13.46
CA TRP A 28 -10.73 -29.73 -12.87
C TRP A 28 -10.64 -28.58 -13.88
N ALA A 29 -9.68 -28.64 -14.81
CA ALA A 29 -9.54 -27.65 -15.88
C ALA A 29 -10.73 -27.71 -16.86
N ASP A 30 -11.18 -28.93 -17.18
CA ASP A 30 -12.34 -29.16 -18.05
C ASP A 30 -13.67 -28.72 -17.40
N LEU A 31 -13.82 -28.91 -16.09
CA LEU A 31 -15.04 -28.47 -15.36
C LEU A 31 -15.13 -26.94 -15.21
N LEU A 32 -14.00 -26.24 -15.40
CA LEU A 32 -13.86 -24.79 -15.25
C LEU A 32 -13.64 -24.07 -16.59
N GLY A 33 -13.58 -24.80 -17.71
CA GLY A 33 -13.60 -24.25 -19.06
C GLY A 33 -12.27 -23.68 -19.59
N PHE A 34 -11.11 -24.12 -19.11
CA PHE A 34 -9.81 -23.62 -19.58
C PHE A 34 -9.02 -24.66 -20.40
N THR A 35 -8.61 -24.27 -21.61
CA THR A 35 -7.67 -25.05 -22.45
C THR A 35 -6.24 -24.57 -22.19
N VAL A 36 -5.35 -25.47 -21.79
CA VAL A 36 -3.92 -25.16 -21.58
C VAL A 36 -3.14 -25.45 -22.87
N GLN A 37 -2.60 -24.44 -23.54
CA GLN A 37 -1.60 -24.63 -24.59
C GLN A 37 -0.17 -24.50 -24.04
N HIS A 38 0.69 -25.46 -24.41
CA HIS A 38 2.08 -25.60 -23.94
C HIS A 38 3.08 -24.69 -24.68
N SER A 39 3.96 -24.07 -23.89
CA SER A 39 5.37 -23.68 -24.11
C SER A 39 5.84 -23.19 -25.50
N ALA A 40 6.39 -21.97 -25.53
CA ALA A 40 7.38 -21.56 -26.53
C ALA A 40 8.71 -21.15 -25.84
N ARG A 41 9.82 -21.76 -26.25
CA ARG A 41 11.20 -21.36 -25.92
C ARG A 41 11.55 -20.08 -26.67
N VAL A 42 12.09 -19.07 -25.98
CA VAL A 42 12.65 -17.86 -26.62
C VAL A 42 14.18 -17.91 -26.51
N SER A 43 14.88 -17.85 -27.65
CA SER A 43 16.32 -17.67 -27.74
C SER A 43 16.66 -16.18 -27.81
N VAL A 44 17.64 -15.73 -27.04
CA VAL A 44 18.11 -14.34 -27.04
C VAL A 44 19.30 -14.18 -27.98
N ARG A 45 19.26 -13.18 -28.88
CA ARG A 45 20.44 -12.61 -29.55
C ARG A 45 20.68 -11.20 -29.01
N THR A 46 21.89 -10.96 -28.57
CA THR A 46 22.40 -9.66 -28.11
C THR A 46 22.96 -8.87 -29.29
N THR A 47 22.59 -7.60 -29.39
CA THR A 47 23.33 -6.59 -30.16
C THR A 47 23.45 -5.32 -29.34
N THR A 48 24.69 -4.90 -29.14
CA THR A 48 25.13 -3.69 -28.45
C THR A 48 25.18 -2.48 -29.38
N SER A 49 25.17 -1.29 -28.77
CA SER A 49 25.81 -0.02 -29.22
C SER A 49 24.86 1.11 -29.71
N PRO A 50 25.33 2.37 -29.85
CA PRO A 50 25.55 3.36 -28.77
C PRO A 50 24.93 4.75 -29.13
N LEU A 51 24.72 5.65 -28.16
CA LEU A 51 24.89 7.12 -28.30
C LEU A 51 24.53 7.83 -26.97
N LEU A 52 25.51 8.56 -26.43
CA LEU A 52 25.52 9.39 -25.21
C LEU A 52 26.03 10.78 -25.67
N LYS A 53 25.46 11.95 -25.34
CA LYS A 53 25.49 12.78 -24.08
C LYS A 53 25.26 14.28 -24.46
N PRO A 54 25.19 15.33 -23.57
CA PRO A 54 25.37 15.46 -22.09
C PRO A 54 24.30 16.37 -21.35
N LEU A 55 24.24 16.67 -20.04
CA LEU A 55 24.63 16.11 -18.72
C LEU A 55 23.92 16.94 -17.61
N ASN A 56 23.43 16.28 -16.56
CA ASN A 56 23.80 16.54 -15.15
C ASN A 56 23.84 15.17 -14.46
N ALA A 57 25.03 14.78 -14.01
CA ALA A 57 25.37 13.40 -13.67
C ALA A 57 25.47 13.15 -12.16
N ILE A 58 25.03 11.97 -11.75
CA ILE A 58 25.85 11.07 -10.93
C ILE A 58 25.87 9.73 -11.67
N VAL A 59 27.07 9.27 -12.04
CA VAL A 59 27.31 7.93 -12.60
C VAL A 59 27.77 7.05 -11.45
N LEU A 60 26.94 6.08 -11.05
CA LEU A 60 27.38 4.94 -10.26
C LEU A 60 27.64 3.78 -11.22
N GLN A 61 28.88 3.29 -11.25
CA GLN A 61 29.24 2.05 -11.92
C GLN A 61 28.69 0.90 -11.06
N VAL A 62 27.52 0.37 -11.42
CA VAL A 62 26.91 -0.80 -10.77
C VAL A 62 27.42 -2.05 -11.47
N GLU A 63 28.42 -2.71 -10.89
CA GLU A 63 28.85 -4.06 -11.26
C GLU A 63 27.84 -5.09 -10.71
N SER A 64 26.67 -5.20 -11.33
CA SER A 64 25.71 -6.32 -11.26
C SER A 64 24.33 -5.82 -11.66
N VAL A 65 23.95 -6.02 -12.94
CA VAL A 65 22.57 -5.79 -13.39
C VAL A 65 21.81 -7.09 -13.16
N MET A 66 21.04 -7.14 -12.06
CA MET A 66 19.95 -8.10 -11.95
C MET A 66 18.95 -7.83 -13.09
N PRO A 67 18.46 -8.85 -13.81
CA PRO A 67 17.55 -8.64 -14.93
C PRO A 67 16.27 -7.97 -14.43
N THR A 68 15.95 -6.80 -15.00
CA THR A 68 14.65 -6.15 -14.86
C THR A 68 13.61 -7.01 -15.57
N VAL A 69 12.87 -7.81 -14.80
CA VAL A 69 11.64 -8.43 -15.30
C VAL A 69 10.60 -7.31 -15.41
N PRO A 70 9.93 -7.11 -16.56
CA PRO A 70 8.87 -6.12 -16.67
C PRO A 70 7.67 -6.59 -15.84
N VAL A 71 7.59 -6.11 -14.59
CA VAL A 71 6.49 -6.39 -13.64
C VAL A 71 5.20 -5.67 -14.06
N ALA A 72 5.29 -4.68 -14.95
CA ALA A 72 4.19 -3.79 -15.32
C ALA A 72 2.94 -4.51 -15.86
N HIS A 73 3.10 -5.60 -16.63
CA HIS A 73 1.97 -6.29 -17.26
C HIS A 73 1.11 -7.13 -16.31
N ASP A 74 1.60 -7.44 -15.10
CA ASP A 74 0.89 -8.29 -14.15
C ASP A 74 0.00 -7.51 -13.16
N PHE A 75 0.06 -6.17 -13.18
CA PHE A 75 -0.69 -5.30 -12.29
C PHE A 75 -2.14 -5.07 -12.76
N GLU A 76 -3.09 -5.10 -11.82
CA GLU A 76 -4.48 -4.75 -12.11
C GLU A 76 -4.63 -3.22 -12.05
N HIS A 77 -4.88 -2.61 -13.20
CA HIS A 77 -5.11 -1.17 -13.30
C HIS A 77 -6.61 -0.86 -13.29
N GLY A 78 -7.02 0.11 -12.45
CA GLY A 78 -8.38 0.65 -12.47
C GLY A 78 -8.64 1.64 -13.62
N VAL A 79 -7.68 1.82 -14.52
CA VAL A 79 -7.66 2.73 -15.66
C VAL A 79 -6.91 2.02 -16.80
N ARG A 80 -7.31 2.22 -18.06
CA ARG A 80 -6.52 1.73 -19.20
C ARG A 80 -5.19 2.51 -19.25
N LEU A 81 -4.06 1.82 -19.14
CA LEU A 81 -2.75 2.41 -19.38
C LEU A 81 -2.41 2.24 -20.86
N SER A 82 -1.99 3.33 -21.52
CA SER A 82 -1.34 3.21 -22.83
C SER A 82 -0.09 2.37 -22.69
N THR A 83 0.12 1.41 -23.59
CA THR A 83 1.38 0.64 -23.69
C THR A 83 2.39 1.30 -24.62
N ASP A 84 2.00 2.41 -25.26
CA ASP A 84 2.85 3.26 -26.09
C ASP A 84 3.35 4.44 -25.25
N ASP A 85 4.55 4.30 -24.68
CA ASP A 85 5.22 5.32 -23.87
C ASP A 85 5.68 6.54 -24.70
N SER A 86 5.69 6.44 -26.03
CA SER A 86 6.16 7.54 -26.90
C SER A 86 5.30 8.81 -26.79
N ALA A 87 4.05 8.69 -26.35
CA ALA A 87 3.16 9.81 -26.07
C ALA A 87 3.47 10.53 -24.75
N LEU A 88 4.24 9.92 -23.83
CA LEU A 88 4.64 10.50 -22.54
C LEU A 88 5.93 11.35 -22.65
N ASP A 89 6.80 11.03 -23.60
CA ASP A 89 8.11 11.69 -23.77
C ASP A 89 8.00 13.13 -24.30
N ASN A 90 6.85 13.52 -24.88
CA ASN A 90 6.64 14.88 -25.38
C ASN A 90 5.17 15.33 -25.18
N PRO A 91 4.82 15.85 -23.98
CA PRO A 91 3.45 16.25 -23.67
C PRO A 91 3.00 17.39 -24.59
N ARG A 92 2.08 17.08 -25.52
CA ARG A 92 1.48 18.08 -26.41
C ARG A 92 0.25 18.71 -25.74
N LEU A 93 0.22 20.04 -25.71
CA LEU A 93 -1.01 20.80 -25.43
C LEU A 93 -1.70 21.17 -26.75
N SER A 94 -3.03 21.14 -26.78
CA SER A 94 -3.78 21.60 -27.95
C SER A 94 -3.62 23.10 -28.16
N SER A 95 -3.73 23.55 -29.42
CA SER A 95 -3.65 24.98 -29.75
C SER A 95 -4.63 25.85 -28.92
N GLN A 96 -5.81 25.32 -28.61
CA GLN A 96 -6.82 26.00 -27.79
C GLN A 96 -6.37 26.16 -26.33
N VAL A 97 -5.78 25.11 -25.74
CA VAL A 97 -5.21 25.18 -24.38
C VAL A 97 -4.04 26.18 -24.35
N ILE A 98 -3.18 26.16 -25.37
CA ILE A 98 -2.07 27.11 -25.50
C ILE A 98 -2.57 28.56 -25.58
N GLU A 99 -3.61 28.82 -26.39
CA GLU A 99 -4.21 30.15 -26.52
C GLU A 99 -4.74 30.66 -25.17
N ILE A 100 -5.47 29.82 -24.44
CA ILE A 100 -6.01 30.14 -23.12
C ILE A 100 -4.89 30.45 -22.12
N ILE A 101 -3.85 29.61 -22.07
CA ILE A 101 -2.68 29.80 -21.20
C ILE A 101 -2.01 31.14 -21.51
N THR A 102 -1.83 31.44 -22.81
CA THR A 102 -1.21 32.68 -23.29
C THR A 102 -2.07 33.90 -22.96
N GLN A 103 -3.39 33.84 -23.16
CA GLN A 103 -4.33 34.90 -22.80
C GLN A 103 -4.36 35.15 -21.28
N ALA A 104 -4.12 34.13 -20.47
CA ALA A 104 -3.97 34.24 -19.02
C ALA A 104 -2.61 34.81 -18.59
N GLY A 105 -1.72 35.13 -19.53
CA GLY A 105 -0.40 35.71 -19.26
C GLY A 105 0.66 34.69 -18.83
N HIS A 106 0.46 33.41 -19.14
CA HIS A 106 1.40 32.32 -18.86
C HIS A 106 1.90 31.70 -20.16
N THR A 107 3.01 30.96 -20.10
CA THR A 107 3.44 30.10 -21.20
C THR A 107 3.18 28.62 -20.88
N PRO A 108 2.95 27.76 -21.89
CA PRO A 108 2.89 26.31 -21.71
C PRO A 108 4.09 25.72 -20.97
N GLU A 109 5.30 26.17 -21.32
CA GLU A 109 6.54 25.69 -20.73
C GLU A 109 6.65 26.04 -19.25
N GLU A 110 6.26 27.27 -18.87
CA GLU A 110 6.20 27.66 -17.45
C GLU A 110 5.26 26.75 -16.67
N LEU A 111 4.03 26.53 -17.15
CA LEU A 111 3.03 25.73 -16.43
C LEU A 111 3.38 24.25 -16.36
N LEU A 112 3.97 23.68 -17.43
CA LEU A 112 4.41 22.28 -17.44
C LEU A 112 5.61 22.04 -16.49
N ASN A 113 6.43 23.06 -16.26
CA ASN A 113 7.55 23.00 -15.33
C ASN A 113 7.17 23.37 -13.88
N LEU A 114 5.97 23.89 -13.64
CA LEU A 114 5.50 24.14 -12.28
C LEU A 114 5.19 22.82 -11.58
N PRO A 115 5.73 22.57 -10.38
CA PRO A 115 5.35 21.39 -9.62
C PRO A 115 3.86 21.48 -9.27
N LEU A 116 3.08 20.49 -9.71
CA LEU A 116 1.64 20.42 -9.47
C LEU A 116 1.28 20.40 -7.97
N SER A 117 2.21 19.92 -7.15
CA SER A 117 2.20 20.01 -5.70
C SER A 117 3.63 20.07 -5.20
N GLN A 118 3.92 20.89 -4.19
CA GLN A 118 5.20 20.81 -3.50
C GLN A 118 5.11 19.72 -2.42
N PRO A 119 5.98 18.69 -2.46
CA PRO A 119 6.05 17.75 -1.36
C PRO A 119 6.41 18.52 -0.07
N PRO A 120 5.92 18.08 1.09
CA PRO A 120 6.31 18.70 2.35
C PRO A 120 7.82 18.57 2.54
N GLU A 121 8.46 19.60 3.08
CA GLU A 121 9.86 19.52 3.47
C GLU A 121 10.03 18.40 4.51
N LEU A 122 11.09 17.61 4.34
CA LEU A 122 11.41 16.53 5.26
C LEU A 122 12.07 17.11 6.52
N ASP A 123 11.31 17.21 7.62
CA ASP A 123 11.88 17.23 8.97
C ASP A 123 12.04 15.78 9.43
N ASP A 124 13.27 15.29 9.55
CA ASP A 124 13.61 13.91 9.93
C ASP A 124 13.96 13.74 11.42
N ALA A 125 13.75 14.78 12.22
CA ALA A 125 14.13 14.83 13.63
C ALA A 125 13.02 14.36 14.60
N HIS A 126 11.79 14.17 14.13
CA HIS A 126 10.68 13.69 14.94
C HIS A 126 10.72 12.16 15.15
N PRO A 127 10.13 11.61 16.22
CA PRO A 127 10.10 10.16 16.44
C PRO A 127 9.25 9.42 15.39
N LEU A 128 9.52 8.13 15.12
CA LEU A 128 8.82 7.35 14.08
C LEU A 128 7.27 7.45 14.10
N PRO A 129 6.57 7.39 15.26
CA PRO A 129 5.13 7.59 15.32
C PRO A 129 4.63 8.93 14.77
N ALA A 130 5.49 9.92 14.55
CA ALA A 130 5.13 11.24 14.04
C ALA A 130 4.93 11.28 12.52
N TYR A 131 5.17 10.19 11.79
CA TYR A 131 5.10 10.17 10.33
C TYR A 131 4.10 9.13 9.81
N TYR A 132 3.51 9.39 8.65
CA TYR A 132 2.92 8.34 7.82
C TYR A 132 3.99 7.67 6.96
N VAL A 133 3.72 6.43 6.57
CA VAL A 133 4.65 5.59 5.81
C VAL A 133 3.94 4.95 4.62
N SER A 134 4.53 5.09 3.42
CA SER A 134 4.04 4.43 2.22
C SER A 134 4.23 2.91 2.35
N SER A 135 3.14 2.15 2.33
CA SER A 135 3.14 0.78 2.86
C SER A 135 2.47 -0.22 1.91
N SER A 136 3.14 -1.35 1.70
CA SER A 136 2.68 -2.46 0.88
C SER A 136 2.21 -3.63 1.74
N HIS A 137 1.11 -4.24 1.33
CA HIS A 137 0.52 -5.46 1.89
C HIS A 137 0.75 -6.62 0.92
N ASN A 138 1.13 -7.79 1.45
CA ASN A 138 1.47 -8.98 0.68
C ASN A 138 2.36 -8.66 -0.53
N THR A 139 3.46 -7.94 -0.29
CA THR A 139 4.31 -7.32 -1.32
C THR A 139 4.77 -8.31 -2.39
N TYR A 140 4.96 -9.58 -2.03
CA TYR A 140 5.38 -10.64 -2.94
C TYR A 140 4.38 -10.95 -4.07
N LEU A 141 3.10 -10.61 -3.94
CA LEU A 141 2.06 -10.94 -4.92
C LEU A 141 2.07 -9.97 -6.11
N LEU A 142 2.15 -10.53 -7.33
CA LEU A 142 2.04 -9.73 -8.55
C LEU A 142 0.59 -9.41 -8.93
N SER A 143 -0.38 -10.23 -8.51
CA SER A 143 -1.78 -10.05 -8.87
C SER A 143 -2.74 -10.48 -7.74
N ARG A 144 -3.80 -11.24 -8.06
CA ARG A 144 -4.90 -11.62 -7.15
C ARG A 144 -4.44 -12.51 -5.99
N GLN A 145 -5.02 -12.31 -4.81
CA GLN A 145 -4.66 -13.05 -3.57
C GLN A 145 -4.74 -14.59 -3.66
N ILE A 146 -5.50 -15.18 -4.60
CA ILE A 146 -5.78 -16.63 -4.65
C ILE A 146 -5.02 -17.37 -5.77
N PHE A 147 -4.66 -16.70 -6.87
CA PHE A 147 -4.12 -17.33 -8.10
C PHE A 147 -2.88 -16.62 -8.67
N ALA A 148 -2.19 -15.80 -7.87
CA ALA A 148 -1.07 -15.00 -8.34
C ALA A 148 0.27 -15.76 -8.38
N SER A 149 1.13 -15.35 -9.31
CA SER A 149 2.57 -15.53 -9.20
C SER A 149 3.11 -14.64 -8.07
N SER A 150 4.12 -15.14 -7.36
CA SER A 150 4.90 -14.34 -6.43
C SER A 150 6.24 -14.01 -7.05
N SER A 151 6.81 -12.84 -6.74
CA SER A 151 8.13 -12.44 -7.25
C SER A 151 8.91 -11.62 -6.24
N ALA A 152 10.21 -11.84 -6.16
CA ALA A 152 11.10 -10.97 -5.38
C ALA A 152 11.22 -9.57 -6.01
N ALA A 153 11.00 -9.44 -7.32
CA ALA A 153 11.08 -8.16 -8.03
C ALA A 153 10.01 -7.15 -7.60
N SER A 154 8.90 -7.60 -7.02
CA SER A 154 7.88 -6.69 -6.50
C SER A 154 8.38 -5.88 -5.31
N TYR A 155 9.27 -6.44 -4.47
CA TYR A 155 9.93 -5.71 -3.40
C TYR A 155 10.81 -4.59 -3.94
N THR A 156 11.61 -4.89 -4.97
CA THR A 156 12.42 -3.88 -5.66
C THR A 156 11.54 -2.80 -6.29
N HIS A 157 10.45 -3.18 -6.96
CA HIS A 157 9.49 -2.23 -7.54
C HIS A 157 8.91 -1.30 -6.48
N VAL A 158 8.32 -1.84 -5.40
CA VAL A 158 7.74 -1.03 -4.32
C VAL A 158 8.77 -0.08 -3.70
N LEU A 159 9.97 -0.58 -3.36
CA LEU A 159 10.98 0.23 -2.67
C LEU A 159 11.59 1.32 -3.57
N THR A 160 11.78 1.04 -4.87
CA THR A 160 12.28 2.02 -5.84
C THR A 160 11.25 3.09 -6.21
N HIS A 161 9.95 2.80 -6.01
CA HIS A 161 8.85 3.75 -6.23
C HIS A 161 8.37 4.40 -4.92
N GLY A 162 9.26 4.51 -3.93
CA GLY A 162 9.00 5.26 -2.69
C GLY A 162 8.21 4.51 -1.62
N GLY A 163 7.92 3.22 -1.78
CA GLY A 163 7.42 2.38 -0.69
C GLY A 163 8.49 2.22 0.42
N ARG A 164 8.07 2.29 1.68
CA ARG A 164 8.96 2.21 2.86
C ARG A 164 8.53 1.21 3.91
N CYS A 165 7.41 0.52 3.69
CA CYS A 165 7.02 -0.65 4.46
C CYS A 165 6.62 -1.77 3.50
N VAL A 166 7.25 -2.94 3.63
CA VAL A 166 6.97 -4.14 2.80
C VAL A 166 6.66 -5.34 3.70
N GLU A 167 5.98 -6.36 3.17
CA GLU A 167 5.53 -7.53 3.92
C GLU A 167 6.13 -8.83 3.41
N ILE A 168 6.53 -9.72 4.31
CA ILE A 168 7.05 -11.05 4.04
C ILE A 168 6.24 -12.08 4.82
N ASP A 169 5.56 -12.99 4.11
CA ASP A 169 4.87 -14.13 4.70
C ASP A 169 5.76 -15.36 4.61
N ALA A 170 6.46 -15.68 5.69
CA ALA A 170 7.49 -16.73 5.71
C ALA A 170 6.93 -18.08 6.17
N TRP A 171 7.22 -19.13 5.39
CA TRP A 171 6.76 -20.51 5.61
C TRP A 171 7.90 -21.53 5.50
N ASP A 172 7.70 -22.71 6.08
CA ASP A 172 8.60 -23.86 5.91
C ASP A 172 8.49 -24.47 4.50
N SER A 173 9.61 -24.98 3.98
CA SER A 173 9.69 -25.87 2.82
C SER A 173 10.84 -26.87 3.01
N SER A 174 10.86 -27.95 2.22
CA SER A 174 11.95 -28.94 2.21
C SER A 174 13.31 -28.32 1.87
N ASP A 175 13.31 -27.24 1.08
CA ASP A 175 14.52 -26.59 0.56
C ASP A 175 14.90 -25.32 1.35
N GLY A 176 14.28 -25.10 2.51
CA GLY A 176 14.50 -23.93 3.37
C GLY A 176 13.31 -22.95 3.40
N PRO A 177 13.46 -21.76 4.02
CA PRO A 177 12.37 -20.81 4.15
C PRO A 177 11.91 -20.25 2.79
N ILE A 178 10.60 -20.19 2.61
CA ILE A 178 9.95 -19.65 1.41
C ILE A 178 8.99 -18.52 1.79
N VAL A 179 8.60 -17.73 0.79
CA VAL A 179 7.56 -16.70 0.89
C VAL A 179 6.39 -17.08 -0.01
N THR A 180 5.19 -17.12 0.56
CA THR A 180 3.97 -17.51 -0.14
C THR A 180 2.73 -17.08 0.65
N HIS A 181 1.58 -17.01 -0.03
CA HIS A 181 0.29 -16.84 0.65
C HIS A 181 -0.27 -18.22 1.01
N GLY A 182 -0.14 -18.63 2.29
CA GLY A 182 -0.30 -20.02 2.75
C GLY A 182 -1.65 -20.72 2.53
N TYR A 183 -2.65 -20.03 1.97
CA TYR A 183 -3.97 -20.59 1.64
C TYR A 183 -4.36 -20.45 0.15
N ALA A 184 -3.43 -20.05 -0.72
CA ALA A 184 -3.66 -19.78 -2.13
C ALA A 184 -2.78 -20.66 -3.05
N PHE A 185 -3.22 -20.87 -4.30
CA PHE A 185 -2.44 -21.58 -5.33
C PHE A 185 -1.36 -20.66 -5.92
N THR A 186 -0.52 -20.08 -5.06
CA THR A 186 0.52 -19.14 -5.48
C THR A 186 1.85 -19.85 -5.63
N GLN A 187 2.66 -19.45 -6.62
CA GLN A 187 4.05 -19.90 -6.68
C GLN A 187 4.80 -19.31 -5.48
N SER A 188 5.56 -20.15 -4.78
CA SER A 188 6.42 -19.69 -3.70
C SER A 188 7.74 -19.14 -4.25
N ILE A 189 8.32 -18.19 -3.53
CA ILE A 189 9.65 -17.64 -3.82
C ILE A 189 10.59 -17.89 -2.64
N SER A 190 11.90 -17.90 -2.88
CA SER A 190 12.89 -18.10 -1.82
C SER A 190 12.91 -16.91 -0.87
N PHE A 191 12.89 -17.15 0.45
CA PHE A 191 13.06 -16.10 1.46
C PHE A 191 14.40 -15.35 1.28
N ARG A 192 15.47 -16.05 0.87
CA ARG A 192 16.76 -15.43 0.57
C ARG A 192 16.65 -14.43 -0.59
N SER A 193 16.00 -14.82 -1.68
CA SER A 193 15.84 -13.94 -2.84
C SER A 193 15.07 -12.65 -2.50
N VAL A 194 14.08 -12.76 -1.60
CA VAL A 194 13.34 -11.60 -1.08
C VAL A 194 14.24 -10.70 -0.24
N CYS A 195 15.03 -11.27 0.68
CA CYS A 195 15.94 -10.49 1.51
C CYS A 195 17.03 -9.80 0.67
N GLU A 196 17.58 -10.48 -0.33
CA GLU A 196 18.54 -9.90 -1.29
C GLU A 196 17.93 -8.74 -2.08
N ALA A 197 16.69 -8.90 -2.58
CA ALA A 197 15.98 -7.84 -3.30
C ALA A 197 15.74 -6.59 -2.43
N ILE A 198 15.33 -6.78 -1.17
CA ILE A 198 15.17 -5.67 -0.20
C ILE A 198 16.52 -5.04 0.12
N GLY A 199 17.53 -5.86 0.44
CA GLY A 199 18.86 -5.39 0.79
C GLY A 199 19.53 -4.59 -0.31
N ALA A 200 19.35 -4.99 -1.58
CA ALA A 200 19.85 -4.27 -2.75
C ALA A 200 19.14 -2.93 -2.99
N ALA A 201 17.83 -2.85 -2.69
CA ALA A 201 17.03 -1.65 -2.93
C ALA A 201 17.22 -0.55 -1.88
N VAL A 202 17.81 -0.86 -0.71
CA VAL A 202 18.05 0.12 0.37
C VAL A 202 19.47 0.67 0.28
N GLY A 203 19.60 1.94 -0.08
CA GLY A 203 20.84 2.70 -0.09
C GLY A 203 21.18 3.34 1.26
N PRO A 204 22.45 3.75 1.48
CA PRO A 204 22.90 4.34 2.76
C PRO A 204 22.26 5.69 3.08
N ASN A 205 21.75 6.41 2.07
CA ASN A 205 21.12 7.73 2.22
C ASN A 205 19.59 7.67 2.15
N ASP A 206 18.99 6.48 2.00
CA ASP A 206 17.55 6.35 1.92
C ASP A 206 16.91 6.52 3.30
N LEU A 207 15.65 6.96 3.32
CA LEU A 207 14.85 6.89 4.54
C LEU A 207 14.63 5.41 4.95
N PRO A 208 14.49 5.12 6.25
CA PRO A 208 14.38 3.75 6.75
C PRO A 208 13.28 2.95 6.04
N VAL A 209 13.55 1.66 5.86
CA VAL A 209 12.57 0.68 5.38
C VAL A 209 12.13 -0.19 6.55
N MET A 210 10.82 -0.37 6.69
CA MET A 210 10.22 -1.32 7.61
C MET A 210 9.86 -2.62 6.88
N VAL A 211 10.14 -3.76 7.49
CA VAL A 211 9.80 -5.08 6.94
C VAL A 211 8.85 -5.77 7.91
N SER A 212 7.58 -5.88 7.53
CA SER A 212 6.58 -6.62 8.28
C SER A 212 6.75 -8.12 8.05
N LEU A 213 7.12 -8.87 9.08
CA LEU A 213 7.32 -10.31 8.98
C LEU A 213 6.11 -11.05 9.57
N GLU A 214 5.35 -11.73 8.71
CA GLU A 214 4.36 -12.72 9.12
C GLU A 214 5.01 -14.11 9.12
N CYS A 215 5.41 -14.58 10.31
CA CYS A 215 6.17 -15.81 10.46
C CYS A 215 5.26 -17.01 10.77
N HIS A 216 5.21 -17.97 9.85
CA HIS A 216 4.57 -19.28 10.00
C HIS A 216 5.58 -20.43 10.05
N ALA A 217 6.87 -20.11 9.96
CA ALA A 217 7.96 -21.07 9.93
C ALA A 217 8.26 -21.69 11.30
N SER A 218 8.72 -22.94 11.31
CA SER A 218 9.20 -23.64 12.51
C SER A 218 10.43 -22.96 13.15
N PRO A 219 10.70 -23.16 14.45
CA PRO A 219 11.84 -22.54 15.11
C PRO A 219 13.19 -22.79 14.43
N SER A 220 13.45 -23.99 13.90
CA SER A 220 14.68 -24.29 13.14
C SER A 220 14.79 -23.51 11.84
N THR A 221 13.67 -23.31 11.15
CA THR A 221 13.62 -22.50 9.93
C THR A 221 13.78 -21.02 10.26
N GLN A 222 13.27 -20.55 11.40
CA GLN A 222 13.48 -19.19 11.88
C GLN A 222 14.96 -18.89 12.14
N GLU A 223 15.74 -19.82 12.69
CA GLU A 223 17.20 -19.64 12.81
C GLU A 223 17.88 -19.48 11.43
N THR A 224 17.38 -20.22 10.43
CA THR A 224 17.87 -20.06 9.05
C THR A 224 17.46 -18.71 8.47
N MET A 225 16.23 -18.23 8.72
CA MET A 225 15.78 -16.90 8.33
C MET A 225 16.63 -15.80 8.97
N VAL A 226 16.92 -15.90 10.28
CA VAL A 226 17.80 -14.97 10.99
C VAL A 226 19.18 -14.91 10.36
N ARG A 227 19.79 -16.06 10.07
CA ARG A 227 21.08 -16.13 9.37
C ARG A 227 21.01 -15.45 7.99
N ILE A 228 19.97 -15.73 7.20
CA ILE A 228 19.78 -15.12 5.88
C ILE A 228 19.67 -13.59 6.01
N MET A 229 18.87 -13.06 6.94
CA MET A 229 18.72 -11.62 7.15
C MET A 229 20.05 -10.97 7.57
N LEU A 230 20.80 -11.60 8.47
CA LEU A 230 22.13 -11.11 8.88
C LEU A 230 23.13 -11.11 7.71
N GLU A 231 23.15 -12.15 6.89
CA GLU A 231 24.04 -12.24 5.72
C GLU A 231 23.68 -11.23 4.63
N THR A 232 22.39 -11.04 4.34
CA THR A 232 21.91 -10.25 3.20
C THR A 232 21.74 -8.77 3.51
N TRP A 233 21.34 -8.43 4.73
CA TRP A 233 21.18 -7.04 5.16
C TRP A 233 22.38 -6.51 5.93
N GLY A 234 23.11 -7.37 6.63
CA GLY A 234 24.33 -7.00 7.37
C GLY A 234 24.11 -5.76 8.24
N ASP A 235 24.93 -4.75 8.01
CA ASP A 235 24.88 -3.47 8.71
C ASP A 235 23.63 -2.65 8.41
N LYS A 236 22.79 -2.98 7.41
CA LYS A 236 21.51 -2.27 7.19
C LYS A 236 20.47 -2.68 8.23
N LEU A 237 20.47 -3.92 8.69
CA LEU A 237 19.51 -4.42 9.68
C LEU A 237 19.75 -3.75 11.04
N VAL A 238 18.71 -3.19 11.65
CA VAL A 238 18.77 -2.74 13.05
C VAL A 238 18.73 -3.96 13.97
N GLN A 239 19.80 -4.14 14.76
CA GLN A 239 19.99 -5.32 15.62
C GLN A 239 19.99 -4.98 17.12
N ALA A 240 20.11 -3.69 17.46
CA ALA A 240 20.09 -3.18 18.83
C ALA A 240 19.55 -1.74 18.83
N GLU A 241 19.22 -1.25 20.02
CA GLU A 241 18.83 0.15 20.21
C GLU A 241 20.01 1.08 19.93
N VAL A 242 19.73 2.24 19.34
CA VAL A 242 20.70 3.31 19.11
C VAL A 242 21.09 3.92 20.46
N GLU A 243 22.39 3.93 20.74
CA GLU A 243 22.93 4.45 22.00
C GLU A 243 22.59 5.93 22.21
N GLY A 244 22.25 6.29 23.46
CA GLY A 244 21.99 7.68 23.85
C GLY A 244 20.63 8.24 23.42
N ILE A 245 19.75 7.42 22.84
CA ILE A 245 18.38 7.82 22.48
C ILE A 245 17.40 7.30 23.53
N GLU A 246 16.74 8.23 24.22
CA GLU A 246 15.61 7.91 25.10
C GLU A 246 14.30 7.85 24.29
N GLY A 247 13.57 6.74 24.39
CA GLY A 247 12.30 6.56 23.68
C GLY A 247 12.48 6.20 22.20
N MET A 248 11.53 6.57 21.36
CA MET A 248 11.51 6.14 19.96
C MET A 248 12.52 6.94 19.12
N VAL A 249 13.28 6.24 18.28
CA VAL A 249 14.15 6.85 17.26
C VAL A 249 13.38 7.73 16.27
N SER A 250 14.11 8.62 15.61
CA SER A 250 13.63 9.45 14.50
C SER A 250 14.17 8.92 13.17
N LEU A 251 13.68 9.45 12.05
CA LEU A 251 14.14 9.03 10.72
C LEU A 251 15.65 9.23 10.52
N LYS A 252 16.22 10.36 11.00
CA LYS A 252 17.67 10.60 10.92
C LYS A 252 18.53 9.54 11.63
N HIS A 253 18.05 8.97 12.74
CA HIS A 253 18.82 8.00 13.52
C HIS A 253 18.91 6.63 12.83
N VAL A 254 17.96 6.31 11.95
CA VAL A 254 17.86 5.02 11.27
C VAL A 254 17.86 5.17 9.74
N LYS A 255 18.47 6.24 9.23
CA LYS A 255 18.66 6.44 7.78
C LYS A 255 19.51 5.32 7.18
N GLY A 256 19.10 4.80 6.03
CA GLY A 256 19.70 3.66 5.36
C GLY A 256 19.54 2.33 6.08
N ARG A 257 18.64 2.25 7.08
CA ARG A 257 18.43 1.05 7.89
C ARG A 257 17.13 0.31 7.56
N ILE A 258 17.14 -0.99 7.90
CA ILE A 258 16.00 -1.89 7.81
C ILE A 258 15.51 -2.22 9.23
N LEU A 259 14.25 -1.89 9.50
CA LEU A 259 13.57 -2.13 10.77
C LEU A 259 12.64 -3.34 10.61
N LEU A 260 12.97 -4.45 11.25
CA LEU A 260 12.14 -5.66 11.20
C LEU A 260 10.97 -5.53 12.19
N MET A 261 9.74 -5.71 11.71
CA MET A 261 8.57 -5.86 12.56
C MET A 261 8.38 -7.33 12.90
N VAL A 262 8.45 -7.67 14.18
CA VAL A 262 8.36 -9.06 14.66
C VAL A 262 7.22 -9.20 15.65
N GLU A 263 6.43 -10.27 15.53
CA GLU A 263 5.36 -10.58 16.48
C GLU A 263 5.94 -10.72 17.90
N TRP A 264 5.33 -10.01 18.85
CA TRP A 264 5.74 -10.01 20.25
C TRP A 264 4.66 -10.64 21.13
N HIS A 265 5.12 -11.39 22.13
CA HIS A 265 4.28 -12.03 23.15
C HIS A 265 4.80 -11.70 24.56
N PRO A 266 3.90 -11.41 25.53
CA PRO A 266 4.28 -11.19 26.91
C PRO A 266 5.05 -12.38 27.51
N PRO A 267 6.02 -12.14 28.41
CA PRO A 267 6.72 -13.21 29.12
C PRO A 267 5.79 -14.15 29.90
N ALA A 268 4.65 -13.66 30.41
CA ALA A 268 3.66 -14.45 31.15
C ALA A 268 2.83 -15.40 30.28
N SER A 269 2.87 -15.26 28.95
CA SER A 269 2.36 -16.26 28.00
C SER A 269 3.17 -17.57 28.00
N ARG A 270 4.24 -17.64 28.82
CA ARG A 270 5.07 -18.82 29.09
C ARG A 270 4.79 -19.48 30.45
N ALA A 271 3.76 -19.04 31.18
CA ALA A 271 3.28 -19.74 32.38
C ALA A 271 2.13 -20.71 32.01
N PRO A 272 2.03 -21.88 32.65
CA PRO A 272 0.89 -22.78 32.43
C PRO A 272 -0.42 -22.07 32.80
N PRO A 273 -1.54 -22.36 32.13
CA PRO A 273 -2.81 -21.70 32.38
C PRO A 273 -3.22 -21.97 33.83
N GLN A 274 -3.31 -20.91 34.63
CA GLN A 274 -4.15 -20.96 35.82
C GLN A 274 -5.60 -20.97 35.34
N HIS A 275 -6.34 -21.97 35.81
CA HIS A 275 -7.76 -22.14 35.58
C HIS A 275 -8.53 -20.88 36.03
N ASP A 276 -8.86 -20.00 35.08
CA ASP A 276 -9.99 -19.07 35.22
C ASP A 276 -10.96 -19.34 34.07
N ALA A 277 -11.91 -20.22 34.36
CA ALA A 277 -13.02 -20.54 33.49
C ALA A 277 -13.97 -19.34 33.38
N SER A 278 -13.94 -18.62 32.25
CA SER A 278 -15.09 -17.82 31.80
C SER A 278 -15.03 -17.43 30.33
N SER A 279 -15.33 -18.39 29.44
CA SER A 279 -16.26 -18.15 28.32
C SER A 279 -16.36 -19.39 27.43
N SER A 280 -17.51 -20.06 27.44
CA SER A 280 -18.31 -20.22 26.22
C SER A 280 -19.64 -20.93 26.50
N SER A 281 -20.73 -20.25 26.17
CA SER A 281 -21.99 -20.77 25.60
C SER A 281 -22.71 -21.95 26.27
N SER A 282 -23.86 -21.61 26.87
CA SER A 282 -25.16 -22.31 26.90
C SER A 282 -25.29 -23.76 26.38
N SER A 283 -25.62 -24.63 27.35
CA SER A 283 -26.64 -25.70 27.38
C SER A 283 -26.66 -26.85 26.35
N SER A 284 -26.44 -28.09 26.83
CA SER A 284 -27.51 -29.07 27.10
C SER A 284 -26.95 -30.32 27.81
N SER A 285 -27.78 -30.92 28.66
CA SER A 285 -27.55 -32.05 29.58
C SER A 285 -27.45 -33.44 28.94
N SER A 286 -26.69 -34.36 29.54
CA SER A 286 -27.16 -35.63 30.14
C SER A 286 -26.00 -36.58 30.49
N ASP A 287 -26.19 -37.33 31.56
CA ASP A 287 -25.29 -38.21 32.33
C ASP A 287 -24.63 -39.38 31.56
N ASP A 288 -23.41 -39.77 31.94
CA ASP A 288 -23.05 -41.15 32.35
C ASP A 288 -21.60 -41.22 32.89
N GLU A 289 -21.38 -42.04 33.91
CA GLU A 289 -20.15 -42.17 34.71
C GLU A 289 -19.16 -43.18 34.11
N GLY A 290 -17.86 -42.86 34.16
CA GLY A 290 -16.78 -43.86 34.16
C GLY A 290 -15.80 -43.83 32.99
N GLU A 291 -14.90 -42.84 32.91
CA GLU A 291 -13.64 -42.95 32.12
C GLU A 291 -12.55 -41.90 32.50
N ASP A 292 -12.48 -41.49 33.78
CA ASP A 292 -11.72 -40.30 34.23
C ASP A 292 -10.19 -40.34 33.98
N ASP A 293 -9.54 -41.50 33.96
CA ASP A 293 -8.07 -41.55 33.83
C ASP A 293 -7.54 -41.37 32.39
N ARG A 294 -8.35 -41.65 31.36
CA ARG A 294 -7.97 -41.43 29.95
C ARG A 294 -8.24 -40.01 29.51
N HIS A 295 -9.36 -39.43 29.94
CA HIS A 295 -9.73 -38.07 29.60
C HIS A 295 -8.78 -37.04 30.24
N GLN A 296 -8.36 -37.25 31.50
CA GLN A 296 -7.38 -36.37 32.16
C GLN A 296 -6.00 -36.39 31.47
N ARG A 297 -5.57 -37.55 30.96
CA ARG A 297 -4.31 -37.68 30.19
C ARG A 297 -4.39 -37.03 28.82
N ASP A 298 -5.50 -37.19 28.10
CA ASP A 298 -5.71 -36.56 26.80
C ASP A 298 -5.84 -35.04 26.92
N ILE A 299 -6.47 -34.54 27.99
CA ILE A 299 -6.52 -33.11 28.34
C ILE A 299 -5.14 -32.59 28.73
N ALA A 300 -4.35 -33.34 29.50
CA ALA A 300 -2.97 -32.97 29.85
C ALA A 300 -2.04 -32.97 28.62
N LEU A 301 -2.16 -33.95 27.72
CA LEU A 301 -1.41 -34.02 26.46
C LEU A 301 -1.84 -32.93 25.47
N ALA A 302 -3.12 -32.57 25.44
CA ALA A 302 -3.64 -31.44 24.67
C ALA A 302 -3.16 -30.10 25.27
N GLY A 303 -3.13 -29.99 26.59
CA GLY A 303 -2.56 -28.86 27.33
C GLY A 303 -1.06 -28.70 27.10
N GLU A 304 -0.29 -29.78 27.12
CA GLU A 304 1.14 -29.78 26.78
C GLU A 304 1.39 -29.45 25.31
N ARG A 305 0.56 -29.94 24.38
CA ARG A 305 0.63 -29.58 22.95
C ARG A 305 0.27 -28.11 22.71
N ALA A 306 -0.74 -27.58 23.40
CA ALA A 306 -1.14 -26.18 23.34
C ALA A 306 -0.09 -25.27 23.99
N GLN A 307 0.52 -25.69 25.11
CA GLN A 307 1.62 -24.99 25.77
C GLN A 307 2.89 -24.99 24.90
N LYS A 308 3.26 -26.12 24.28
CA LYS A 308 4.33 -26.18 23.27
C LYS A 308 4.04 -25.31 22.05
N GLN A 309 2.78 -25.18 21.62
CA GLN A 309 2.38 -24.27 20.55
C GLN A 309 2.50 -22.79 20.96
N LEU A 310 2.19 -22.45 22.22
CA LEU A 310 2.36 -21.10 22.77
C LEU A 310 3.84 -20.71 22.94
N ASP A 311 4.68 -21.64 23.38
CA ASP A 311 6.12 -21.43 23.56
C ASP A 311 6.93 -21.40 22.24
N SER A 312 6.29 -21.59 21.06
CA SER A 312 7.00 -21.93 19.81
C SER A 312 6.76 -21.04 18.57
N ARG A 313 5.97 -19.95 18.62
CA ARG A 313 5.69 -19.19 17.38
C ARG A 313 6.85 -18.31 16.89
N ILE A 314 7.59 -17.66 17.78
CA ILE A 314 8.74 -16.81 17.42
C ILE A 314 9.95 -17.19 18.27
N SER A 315 11.08 -17.52 17.64
CA SER A 315 12.31 -17.90 18.32
C SER A 315 12.93 -16.69 19.03
N PRO A 316 13.70 -16.90 20.13
CA PRO A 316 14.37 -15.81 20.82
C PRO A 316 15.34 -15.02 19.94
N SER A 317 15.99 -15.67 18.96
CA SER A 317 16.89 -14.98 18.02
C SER A 317 16.13 -14.08 17.06
N LEU A 318 14.97 -14.54 16.54
CA LEU A 318 14.11 -13.73 15.69
C LEU A 318 13.46 -12.57 16.46
N ALA A 319 12.97 -12.83 17.68
CA ALA A 319 12.36 -11.81 18.54
C ALA A 319 13.30 -10.64 18.85
N LYS A 320 14.61 -10.90 18.98
CA LYS A 320 15.63 -9.86 19.24
C LYS A 320 15.78 -8.87 18.09
N LEU A 321 15.47 -9.26 16.85
CA LEU A 321 15.57 -8.38 15.69
C LEU A 321 14.42 -7.34 15.63
N GLY A 322 13.33 -7.56 16.37
CA GLY A 322 12.22 -6.61 16.49
C GLY A 322 12.52 -5.46 17.47
N VAL A 323 13.52 -4.63 17.19
CA VAL A 323 13.99 -3.59 18.13
C VAL A 323 12.96 -2.47 18.32
N TYR A 324 12.64 -1.75 17.23
CA TYR A 324 11.76 -0.57 17.23
C TYR A 324 10.34 -0.83 16.71
N ALA A 325 10.01 -2.09 16.44
CA ALA A 325 8.72 -2.48 15.85
C ALA A 325 8.25 -3.84 16.40
N LYS A 326 8.00 -3.92 17.70
CA LYS A 326 7.45 -5.11 18.35
C LYS A 326 5.95 -5.18 18.06
N SER A 327 5.58 -6.02 17.10
CA SER A 327 4.23 -6.12 16.56
C SER A 327 3.30 -6.82 17.53
N ILE A 328 2.24 -6.15 17.96
CA ILE A 328 1.18 -6.74 18.79
C ILE A 328 -0.16 -6.66 18.07
N LYS A 329 -0.99 -7.68 18.25
CA LYS A 329 -2.39 -7.68 17.81
C LYS A 329 -3.24 -7.31 19.02
N PRO A 330 -3.64 -6.03 19.19
CA PRO A 330 -4.41 -5.64 20.35
C PRO A 330 -5.78 -6.33 20.38
N GLN A 331 -6.26 -6.64 21.58
CA GLN A 331 -7.59 -7.22 21.80
C GLN A 331 -8.60 -6.13 22.20
N GLY A 332 -9.84 -6.29 21.74
CA GLY A 332 -10.93 -5.40 22.10
C GLY A 332 -10.70 -3.93 21.73
N ASP A 333 -11.18 -3.03 22.58
CA ASP A 333 -10.97 -1.60 22.46
C ASP A 333 -9.69 -1.17 23.18
N PHE A 334 -8.57 -1.23 22.46
CA PHE A 334 -7.25 -0.87 22.97
C PHE A 334 -7.07 0.63 23.23
N THR A 335 -8.05 1.47 22.88
CA THR A 335 -7.97 2.91 23.12
C THR A 335 -8.32 3.28 24.56
N ILE A 336 -8.88 2.34 25.34
CA ILE A 336 -9.27 2.56 26.74
C ILE A 336 -8.07 2.43 27.68
N GLN A 337 -7.10 1.59 27.35
CA GLN A 337 -5.96 1.28 28.21
C GLN A 337 -4.67 1.76 27.56
N LYS A 338 -3.81 2.39 28.36
CA LYS A 338 -2.49 2.79 27.89
C LYS A 338 -1.61 1.55 27.72
N ILE A 339 -1.15 1.33 26.50
CA ILE A 339 -0.17 0.30 26.19
C ILE A 339 1.20 0.86 26.59
N THR A 340 1.86 0.20 27.53
CA THR A 340 3.20 0.60 28.03
C THR A 340 4.26 -0.47 27.76
N GLU A 341 3.83 -1.71 27.51
CA GLU A 341 4.72 -2.82 27.20
C GLU A 341 4.24 -3.57 25.94
N PRO A 342 5.18 -4.01 25.08
CA PRO A 342 6.62 -3.81 25.19
C PRO A 342 7.03 -2.37 24.80
N LEU A 343 8.24 -1.96 25.20
CA LEU A 343 8.84 -0.74 24.66
C LEU A 343 8.98 -0.85 23.14
N HIS A 344 8.67 0.23 22.43
CA HIS A 344 8.61 0.29 20.95
C HIS A 344 7.57 -0.64 20.32
N CYS A 345 6.44 -0.77 21.00
CA CYS A 345 5.27 -1.47 20.50
C CYS A 345 4.74 -0.86 19.20
N LEU A 346 4.39 -1.72 18.25
CA LEU A 346 3.64 -1.42 17.03
C LEU A 346 2.32 -2.18 17.07
N LEU A 347 1.20 -1.47 16.94
CA LEU A 347 -0.14 -2.04 16.95
C LEU A 347 -0.50 -2.50 15.54
N ASN A 348 -0.83 -3.78 15.36
CA ASN A 348 -1.22 -4.34 14.08
C ASN A 348 -2.70 -4.71 14.11
N ILE A 349 -3.55 -3.94 13.40
CA ILE A 349 -5.00 -4.09 13.41
C ILE A 349 -5.57 -4.26 12.00
N SER A 350 -6.64 -5.07 11.89
CA SER A 350 -7.35 -5.21 10.61
C SER A 350 -8.23 -3.99 10.32
N GLU A 351 -8.53 -3.75 9.03
CA GLU A 351 -9.53 -2.75 8.59
C GLU A 351 -10.89 -2.91 9.31
N ASN A 352 -11.30 -4.15 9.60
CA ASN A 352 -12.54 -4.43 10.33
C ASN A 352 -12.46 -4.00 11.80
N ALA A 353 -11.31 -4.17 12.45
CA ALA A 353 -11.11 -3.73 13.83
C ALA A 353 -11.15 -2.20 13.94
N LEU A 354 -10.47 -1.51 13.02
CA LEU A 354 -10.54 -0.05 12.92
C LEU A 354 -11.98 0.43 12.70
N SER A 355 -12.71 -0.22 11.78
CA SER A 355 -14.09 0.16 11.45
C SER A 355 -15.06 0.01 12.63
N LYS A 356 -14.80 -0.90 13.58
CA LYS A 356 -15.62 -1.06 14.80
C LYS A 356 -15.39 0.06 15.82
N LEU A 357 -14.21 0.68 15.79
CA LEU A 357 -13.84 1.77 16.71
C LEU A 357 -14.30 3.13 16.17
N LEU A 358 -14.37 3.29 14.85
CA LEU A 358 -14.83 4.51 14.21
C LEU A 358 -16.37 4.61 14.14
N PRO A 359 -16.95 5.81 14.22
CA PRO A 359 -16.28 7.09 14.50
C PRO A 359 -16.07 7.36 16.00
N THR A 360 -16.69 6.58 16.89
CA THR A 360 -16.82 6.85 18.33
C THR A 360 -15.48 7.02 19.07
N ARG A 361 -14.43 6.32 18.63
CA ARG A 361 -13.09 6.36 19.25
C ARG A 361 -12.05 7.16 18.45
N LEU A 362 -12.48 8.02 17.51
CA LEU A 362 -11.56 8.74 16.63
C LEU A 362 -10.47 9.52 17.39
N GLU A 363 -10.84 10.32 18.38
CA GLU A 363 -9.87 11.11 19.16
C GLU A 363 -8.89 10.22 19.93
N ALA A 364 -9.38 9.13 20.52
CA ALA A 364 -8.54 8.19 21.28
C ALA A 364 -7.58 7.40 20.36
N LEU A 365 -8.00 7.09 19.13
CA LEU A 365 -7.13 6.52 18.09
C LEU A 365 -6.03 7.51 17.68
N VAL A 366 -6.39 8.78 17.45
CA VAL A 366 -5.42 9.84 17.12
C VAL A 366 -4.39 10.00 18.25
N GLN A 367 -4.83 10.02 19.50
CA GLN A 367 -3.96 10.07 20.68
C GLN A 367 -3.03 8.86 20.79
N THR A 368 -3.51 7.66 20.45
CA THR A 368 -2.68 6.46 20.38
C THR A 368 -1.54 6.65 19.37
N GLY A 369 -1.85 7.25 18.21
CA GLY A 369 -0.89 7.59 17.17
C GLY A 369 0.19 8.60 17.59
N TYR A 370 0.05 9.32 18.70
CA TYR A 370 1.10 10.22 19.19
C TYR A 370 2.33 9.46 19.71
N THR A 371 2.10 8.27 20.25
CA THR A 371 3.11 7.52 21.00
C THR A 371 3.41 6.15 20.41
N HIS A 372 2.45 5.56 19.68
CA HIS A 372 2.56 4.22 19.11
C HIS A 372 2.43 4.25 17.61
N GLN A 373 3.19 3.40 16.94
CA GLN A 373 2.96 3.10 15.53
C GLN A 373 1.76 2.14 15.42
N THR A 374 0.87 2.40 14.46
CA THR A 374 -0.28 1.56 14.15
C THR A 374 -0.28 1.20 12.67
N ARG A 375 -0.30 -0.10 12.39
CA ARG A 375 -0.50 -0.69 11.07
C ARG A 375 -1.95 -1.14 10.92
N VAL A 376 -2.58 -0.66 9.85
CA VAL A 376 -3.91 -1.08 9.39
C VAL A 376 -3.73 -1.86 8.09
N TYR A 377 -4.21 -3.10 8.06
CA TYR A 377 -4.08 -3.97 6.89
C TYR A 377 -5.45 -4.44 6.34
N PRO A 378 -5.52 -4.78 5.03
CA PRO A 378 -6.76 -5.22 4.39
C PRO A 378 -7.32 -6.50 5.04
N ARG A 379 -8.64 -6.61 5.10
CA ARG A 379 -9.31 -7.85 5.55
C ARG A 379 -9.12 -8.98 4.54
N GLY A 380 -8.97 -10.23 5.01
CA GLY A 380 -8.77 -11.42 4.16
C GLY A 380 -9.91 -11.75 3.18
N THR A 381 -11.09 -11.12 3.30
CA THR A 381 -12.18 -11.26 2.31
C THR A 381 -11.93 -10.48 1.02
N ARG A 382 -10.90 -9.62 0.97
CA ARG A 382 -10.46 -8.87 -0.23
C ARG A 382 -9.65 -9.76 -1.16
N VAL A 383 -10.27 -10.85 -1.61
CA VAL A 383 -9.64 -11.88 -2.45
C VAL A 383 -9.24 -11.39 -3.84
N GLN A 384 -9.83 -10.27 -4.27
CA GLN A 384 -9.50 -9.55 -5.52
C GLN A 384 -8.41 -8.49 -5.31
N SER A 385 -7.70 -8.49 -4.18
CA SER A 385 -6.65 -7.49 -3.87
C SER A 385 -7.12 -6.03 -3.83
N THR A 386 -8.43 -5.74 -3.73
CA THR A 386 -8.92 -4.36 -3.58
C THR A 386 -8.43 -3.70 -2.30
N ASN A 387 -8.16 -2.40 -2.33
CA ASN A 387 -7.60 -1.69 -1.18
C ASN A 387 -8.64 -1.20 -0.17
N LEU A 388 -8.17 -1.03 1.07
CA LEU A 388 -8.87 -0.24 2.09
C LEU A 388 -8.79 1.25 1.75
N ASN A 389 -9.66 2.08 2.35
CA ASN A 389 -9.55 3.53 2.21
C ASN A 389 -8.48 4.06 3.19
N PRO A 390 -7.30 4.49 2.71
CA PRO A 390 -6.20 4.89 3.58
C PRO A 390 -6.52 6.14 4.41
N LEU A 391 -7.43 7.02 3.95
CA LEU A 391 -7.84 8.21 4.71
C LEU A 391 -8.49 7.85 6.04
N LYS A 392 -9.22 6.72 6.11
CA LYS A 392 -9.81 6.27 7.39
C LYS A 392 -8.72 5.90 8.40
N ALA A 393 -7.63 5.29 7.94
CA ALA A 393 -6.50 4.93 8.78
C ALA A 393 -5.68 6.17 9.17
N TRP A 394 -5.27 6.99 8.21
CA TRP A 394 -4.48 8.19 8.46
C TRP A 394 -5.22 9.21 9.33
N ARG A 395 -6.52 9.45 9.12
CA ARG A 395 -7.32 10.35 9.98
C ARG A 395 -7.49 9.81 11.39
N ALA A 396 -7.42 8.49 11.58
CA ALA A 396 -7.40 7.86 12.89
C ALA A 396 -6.01 7.84 13.55
N GLY A 397 -5.01 8.50 12.95
CA GLY A 397 -3.65 8.60 13.50
C GLY A 397 -2.75 7.40 13.19
N ALA A 398 -3.24 6.41 12.43
CA ALA A 398 -2.41 5.28 12.01
C ALA A 398 -1.39 5.71 10.95
N GLN A 399 -0.14 5.33 11.15
CA GLN A 399 1.01 5.69 10.34
C GLN A 399 1.10 4.81 9.09
N ILE A 400 0.76 3.53 9.23
CA ILE A 400 0.95 2.49 8.22
C ILE A 400 -0.43 2.03 7.75
N ALA A 401 -0.85 2.51 6.58
CA ALA A 401 -2.01 1.98 5.86
C ALA A 401 -1.48 1.03 4.77
N ALA A 402 -1.47 -0.28 5.03
CA ALA A 402 -0.89 -1.25 4.10
C ALA A 402 -1.84 -1.52 2.94
N LEU A 403 -1.36 -1.32 1.71
CA LEU A 403 -2.14 -1.43 0.48
C LEU A 403 -1.56 -2.51 -0.44
N ASN A 404 -2.42 -3.16 -1.22
CA ASN A 404 -2.03 -4.00 -2.34
C ASN A 404 -1.56 -3.10 -3.49
N TRP A 405 -0.23 -2.98 -3.65
CA TRP A 405 0.40 -2.12 -4.67
C TRP A 405 0.09 -2.58 -6.09
N GLN A 406 -0.26 -3.86 -6.25
CA GLN A 406 -0.64 -4.43 -7.52
C GLN A 406 -2.02 -4.00 -8.04
N SER A 407 -2.80 -3.26 -7.24
CA SER A 407 -4.14 -2.82 -7.58
C SER A 407 -4.20 -1.29 -7.59
N TYR A 408 -4.15 -0.68 -8.77
CA TYR A 408 -4.18 0.79 -8.93
C TYR A 408 -5.61 1.34 -8.83
N ASP A 409 -6.20 1.22 -7.64
CA ASP A 409 -7.52 1.75 -7.30
C ASP A 409 -7.43 3.10 -6.54
N LEU A 410 -8.55 3.59 -6.00
CA LEU A 410 -8.59 4.83 -5.21
C LEU A 410 -7.58 4.83 -4.05
N GLY A 411 -7.35 3.68 -3.41
CA GLY A 411 -6.40 3.58 -2.32
C GLY A 411 -4.97 3.87 -2.78
N MET A 412 -4.55 3.26 -3.89
CA MET A 412 -3.23 3.52 -4.47
C MET A 412 -3.10 4.92 -5.09
N GLN A 413 -4.17 5.48 -5.65
CA GLN A 413 -4.19 6.87 -6.12
C GLN A 413 -3.94 7.86 -4.98
N LEU A 414 -4.56 7.63 -3.81
CA LEU A 414 -4.33 8.43 -2.60
C LEU A 414 -2.92 8.21 -2.02
N ASN A 415 -2.42 6.98 -2.03
CA ASN A 415 -1.06 6.67 -1.60
C ASN A 415 -0.02 7.39 -2.46
N HIS A 416 -0.19 7.36 -3.78
CA HIS A 416 0.68 8.09 -4.70
C HIS A 416 0.61 9.60 -4.44
N ALA A 417 -0.60 10.16 -4.34
CA ALA A 417 -0.81 11.57 -4.02
C ALA A 417 -0.22 12.02 -2.67
N MET A 418 -0.11 11.11 -1.71
CA MET A 418 0.43 11.38 -0.38
C MET A 418 1.96 11.34 -0.34
N PHE A 419 2.59 10.39 -1.05
CA PHE A 419 4.00 10.03 -0.86
C PHE A 419 4.91 10.29 -2.07
N ASN A 420 4.36 10.71 -3.22
CA ASN A 420 5.18 11.05 -4.38
C ASN A 420 6.18 12.16 -4.02
N ASP A 421 7.44 11.97 -4.39
CA ASP A 421 8.57 12.87 -4.09
C ASP A 421 8.84 13.15 -2.60
N THR A 422 8.27 12.38 -1.66
CA THR A 422 8.51 12.54 -0.22
C THR A 422 9.53 11.55 0.35
N GLY A 423 10.06 10.65 -0.50
CA GLY A 423 10.90 9.54 -0.06
C GLY A 423 10.14 8.47 0.75
N GLY A 424 8.80 8.49 0.70
CA GLY A 424 7.92 7.47 1.31
C GLY A 424 7.53 7.71 2.76
N TRP A 425 7.99 8.82 3.36
CA TRP A 425 7.62 9.25 4.70
C TRP A 425 7.05 10.67 4.64
N VAL A 426 6.01 10.94 5.43
CA VAL A 426 5.39 12.27 5.52
C VAL A 426 5.11 12.60 6.97
N LEU A 427 5.59 13.75 7.45
CA LEU A 427 5.31 14.21 8.80
C LEU A 427 3.80 14.43 8.98
N LYS A 428 3.25 13.94 10.09
CA LYS A 428 1.85 14.17 10.47
C LYS A 428 1.64 15.63 10.87
N SER A 429 0.43 16.12 10.64
CA SER A 429 0.02 17.47 11.05
C SER A 429 0.22 17.71 12.54
N GLU A 430 0.30 18.97 12.94
CA GLU A 430 0.39 19.35 14.36
C GLU A 430 -0.75 18.79 15.20
N TYR A 431 -1.97 18.76 14.67
CA TYR A 431 -3.12 18.12 15.32
C TYR A 431 -2.86 16.64 15.59
N GLN A 432 -2.34 15.92 14.60
CA GLN A 432 -2.02 14.50 14.71
C GLN A 432 -0.75 14.18 15.51
N ARG A 433 -0.10 15.21 16.03
CA ARG A 433 1.01 15.14 16.99
C ARG A 433 0.63 15.70 18.37
N GLY A 434 -0.63 16.10 18.57
CA GLY A 434 -1.13 16.66 19.83
C GLY A 434 -0.67 18.09 20.13
N LEU A 435 -0.20 18.81 19.10
CA LEU A 435 0.35 20.17 19.22
C LEU A 435 -0.68 21.27 18.90
N PHE A 436 -1.79 20.90 18.25
CA PHE A 436 -2.78 21.86 17.75
C PHE A 436 -4.21 21.32 17.84
N SER A 437 -5.20 22.21 17.93
CA SER A 437 -6.63 21.87 17.90
C SER A 437 -7.28 22.38 16.60
N LEU A 438 -8.08 21.55 15.95
CA LEU A 438 -8.77 21.87 14.70
C LEU A 438 -10.05 22.71 14.88
N THR A 439 -10.35 23.16 16.09
CA THR A 439 -11.55 23.96 16.39
C THR A 439 -11.47 25.36 15.79
N ASN A 440 -12.57 25.84 15.19
CA ASN A 440 -12.75 27.20 14.67
C ASN A 440 -11.75 27.63 13.58
N GLN A 441 -11.35 26.69 12.71
CA GLN A 441 -10.52 27.05 11.55
C GLN A 441 -11.30 27.89 10.54
N PRO A 442 -10.69 28.94 9.95
CA PRO A 442 -11.37 29.77 8.97
C PRO A 442 -11.63 28.98 7.67
N THR A 443 -12.86 29.05 7.19
CA THR A 443 -13.23 28.52 5.87
C THR A 443 -12.59 29.36 4.77
N ARG A 444 -12.04 28.70 3.75
CA ARG A 444 -11.51 29.30 2.53
C ARG A 444 -12.33 28.83 1.33
N LYS A 445 -12.34 29.62 0.26
CA LYS A 445 -12.98 29.25 -1.00
C LYS A 445 -11.93 28.71 -1.97
N LEU A 446 -11.96 27.42 -2.25
CA LEU A 446 -11.14 26.79 -3.29
C LEU A 446 -11.88 26.93 -4.63
N SER A 447 -11.37 27.77 -5.53
CA SER A 447 -11.94 27.95 -6.88
C SER A 447 -11.11 27.16 -7.90
N VAL A 448 -11.79 26.37 -8.72
CA VAL A 448 -11.18 25.50 -9.74
C VAL A 448 -11.77 25.87 -11.10
N ARG A 449 -10.89 26.13 -12.08
CA ARG A 449 -11.28 26.30 -13.49
C ARG A 449 -10.64 25.19 -14.32
N ILE A 450 -11.47 24.43 -15.02
CA ILE A 450 -11.07 23.36 -15.92
C ILE A 450 -11.24 23.87 -17.34
N TYR A 451 -10.13 24.08 -18.04
CA TYR A 451 -10.15 24.49 -19.44
C TYR A 451 -10.40 23.31 -20.38
N GLY A 452 -9.55 22.29 -20.27
CA GLY A 452 -9.55 21.16 -21.20
C GLY A 452 -8.57 20.08 -20.77
N ALA A 453 -8.50 19.01 -21.56
CA ALA A 453 -7.48 17.97 -21.49
C ALA A 453 -6.92 17.75 -22.90
N SER A 454 -5.60 17.59 -22.99
CA SER A 454 -4.91 17.35 -24.25
C SER A 454 -4.24 15.98 -24.24
N ASN A 455 -4.06 15.42 -25.43
CA ASN A 455 -3.34 14.16 -25.64
C ASN A 455 -3.92 12.97 -24.84
N LEU A 456 -5.25 12.92 -24.67
CA LEU A 456 -5.88 11.78 -24.02
C LEU A 456 -5.87 10.57 -24.97
N PRO A 457 -5.61 9.35 -24.47
CA PRO A 457 -5.63 8.15 -25.30
C PRO A 457 -7.04 7.91 -25.85
N HIS A 458 -7.15 7.59 -27.14
CA HIS A 458 -8.41 7.18 -27.72
C HIS A 458 -8.76 5.74 -27.29
N PRO A 459 -10.02 5.43 -26.98
CA PRO A 459 -10.41 4.06 -26.65
C PRO A 459 -10.08 3.09 -27.80
N GLU A 460 -9.58 1.91 -27.45
CA GLU A 460 -9.25 0.83 -28.40
C GLU A 460 -10.49 0.21 -29.06
N ASP A 461 -11.65 0.30 -28.41
CA ASP A 461 -12.90 -0.33 -28.84
C ASP A 461 -13.76 0.56 -29.76
N THR A 462 -13.33 1.79 -30.03
CA THR A 462 -14.00 2.73 -30.93
C THR A 462 -13.20 2.87 -32.23
N GLN A 463 -13.87 3.07 -33.37
CA GLN A 463 -13.15 3.39 -34.60
C GLN A 463 -12.38 4.70 -34.38
N SER A 464 -11.17 4.81 -34.95
CA SER A 464 -10.27 5.94 -34.73
C SER A 464 -10.89 7.32 -35.00
N ASP A 465 -11.95 7.35 -35.81
CA ASP A 465 -12.59 8.57 -36.29
C ASP A 465 -13.86 8.94 -35.47
N ASP A 466 -14.26 8.10 -34.51
CA ASP A 466 -15.49 8.29 -33.73
C ASP A 466 -15.30 9.33 -32.62
N SER A 467 -16.27 10.23 -32.48
CA SER A 467 -16.30 11.16 -31.35
C SER A 467 -16.66 10.43 -30.06
N VAL A 468 -15.90 10.68 -28.99
CA VAL A 468 -16.12 10.08 -27.67
C VAL A 468 -16.82 11.07 -26.75
N SER A 469 -17.88 10.66 -26.06
CA SER A 469 -18.56 11.51 -25.09
C SER A 469 -17.87 11.41 -23.74
N VAL A 470 -17.41 12.54 -23.18
CA VAL A 470 -16.57 12.58 -21.99
C VAL A 470 -16.98 13.67 -21.01
N TYR A 471 -16.66 13.47 -19.73
CA TYR A 471 -16.79 14.47 -18.69
C TYR A 471 -15.74 14.26 -17.59
N ILE A 472 -15.61 15.22 -16.68
CA ILE A 472 -14.72 15.15 -15.53
C ILE A 472 -15.54 15.01 -14.25
N LYS A 473 -15.18 14.02 -13.43
CA LYS A 473 -15.58 13.92 -12.02
C LYS A 473 -14.46 14.54 -11.18
N ALA A 474 -14.76 15.65 -10.50
CA ALA A 474 -13.89 16.25 -9.51
C ALA A 474 -14.39 15.88 -8.10
N GLU A 475 -13.48 15.44 -7.24
CA GLU A 475 -13.77 15.01 -5.87
C GLU A 475 -12.78 15.67 -4.91
N LEU A 476 -13.30 16.39 -3.91
CA LEU A 476 -12.53 16.88 -2.78
C LEU A 476 -12.82 15.98 -1.58
N MET A 477 -11.84 15.16 -1.21
CA MET A 477 -11.92 14.30 -0.03
C MET A 477 -11.41 15.10 1.16
N HIS A 478 -12.23 15.27 2.19
CA HIS A 478 -11.95 16.18 3.30
C HIS A 478 -12.45 15.58 4.62
N ARG A 479 -11.81 15.92 5.76
CA ARG A 479 -12.18 15.32 7.06
C ARG A 479 -13.63 15.57 7.47
N GLU A 480 -14.18 16.74 7.14
CA GLU A 480 -15.52 17.14 7.55
C GLU A 480 -16.59 16.56 6.62
N LYS A 481 -16.37 16.70 5.30
CA LYS A 481 -17.30 16.26 4.28
C LYS A 481 -16.62 16.19 2.92
N ASP A 482 -16.78 15.06 2.25
CA ASP A 482 -16.37 14.93 0.86
C ASP A 482 -17.31 15.73 -0.04
N GLN A 483 -16.74 16.47 -1.00
CA GLN A 483 -17.47 17.28 -1.97
C GLN A 483 -17.19 16.77 -3.38
N LYS A 484 -18.18 16.87 -4.27
CA LYS A 484 -18.08 16.36 -5.64
C LYS A 484 -18.61 17.39 -6.63
N TYR A 485 -18.04 17.39 -7.82
CA TYR A 485 -18.47 18.18 -8.96
C TYR A 485 -18.35 17.34 -10.22
N ARG A 486 -19.29 17.52 -11.15
CA ARG A 486 -19.29 16.85 -12.46
C ARG A 486 -19.42 17.94 -13.51
N THR A 487 -18.51 17.98 -14.46
CA THR A 487 -18.64 18.86 -15.63
C THR A 487 -19.77 18.38 -16.54
N LYS A 488 -20.13 19.20 -17.53
CA LYS A 488 -21.01 18.80 -18.63
C LYS A 488 -20.32 17.71 -19.46
N THR A 489 -21.12 16.84 -20.06
CA THR A 489 -20.63 15.90 -21.07
C THR A 489 -20.36 16.67 -22.35
N VAL A 490 -19.15 16.51 -22.90
CA VAL A 490 -18.71 17.10 -24.18
C VAL A 490 -18.25 16.00 -25.11
N LYS A 491 -18.25 16.25 -26.42
CA LYS A 491 -17.71 15.31 -27.41
C LYS A 491 -16.24 15.63 -27.67
N GLY A 492 -15.35 14.69 -27.36
CA GLY A 492 -13.96 14.70 -27.80
C GLY A 492 -13.87 14.18 -29.23
N ALA A 493 -13.32 14.98 -30.13
CA ALA A 493 -12.98 14.54 -31.48
C ALA A 493 -11.49 14.13 -31.51
N PRO A 494 -11.11 13.19 -32.40
CA PRO A 494 -9.71 12.92 -32.69
C PRO A 494 -8.96 14.22 -33.02
N SER A 495 -7.83 14.42 -32.35
CA SER A 495 -7.01 15.60 -32.52
C SER A 495 -6.39 15.60 -33.92
N GLN A 496 -6.73 16.64 -34.70
CA GLN A 496 -6.14 16.91 -36.02
C GLN A 496 -4.65 17.26 -35.92
N GLU A 497 -4.16 17.53 -34.71
CA GLU A 497 -2.79 17.95 -34.42
C GLU A 497 -1.91 16.77 -33.94
N SER A 498 -2.50 15.58 -33.75
CA SER A 498 -1.79 14.43 -33.19
C SER A 498 -1.53 13.33 -34.22
N THR A 499 -0.36 12.71 -34.15
CA THR A 499 0.02 11.58 -35.01
C THR A 499 -0.39 10.22 -34.45
N HIS A 500 -0.86 10.17 -33.19
CA HIS A 500 -1.16 8.93 -32.44
C HIS A 500 -2.66 8.75 -32.11
N ASN A 501 -3.56 9.35 -32.91
CA ASN A 501 -5.00 9.29 -32.67
C ASN A 501 -5.38 9.67 -31.22
N SER A 502 -4.91 10.82 -30.74
CA SER A 502 -5.22 11.30 -29.37
C SER A 502 -6.46 12.19 -29.36
N LEU A 503 -7.11 12.33 -28.20
CA LEU A 503 -8.27 13.20 -28.00
C LEU A 503 -7.86 14.52 -27.33
N ASP A 504 -8.33 15.63 -27.90
CA ASP A 504 -8.30 16.95 -27.27
C ASP A 504 -9.73 17.38 -26.93
N ILE A 505 -9.96 17.74 -25.67
CA ILE A 505 -11.28 18.03 -25.15
C ILE A 505 -11.27 19.36 -24.39
N MET A 506 -12.27 20.21 -24.64
CA MET A 506 -12.48 21.46 -23.93
C MET A 506 -13.79 21.45 -23.14
N TRP A 507 -13.75 21.95 -21.91
CA TRP A 507 -14.91 22.17 -21.05
C TRP A 507 -15.12 23.65 -20.74
N ASP A 508 -14.05 24.40 -20.42
CA ASP A 508 -14.07 25.76 -19.87
C ASP A 508 -15.13 25.96 -18.77
N GLU A 509 -15.06 25.12 -17.73
CA GLU A 509 -15.99 25.15 -16.59
C GLU A 509 -15.29 25.61 -15.32
N THR A 510 -15.97 26.45 -14.53
CA THR A 510 -15.49 26.92 -13.23
C THR A 510 -16.45 26.51 -12.13
N PHE A 511 -15.90 26.04 -11.02
CA PHE A 511 -16.65 25.71 -9.81
C PHE A 511 -15.83 26.06 -8.57
N SER A 512 -16.46 26.01 -7.40
CA SER A 512 -15.76 26.28 -6.15
C SER A 512 -16.32 25.46 -4.99
N TRP A 513 -15.46 25.15 -4.03
CA TRP A 513 -15.84 24.56 -2.75
C TRP A 513 -15.42 25.45 -1.60
N GLU A 514 -16.18 25.35 -0.51
CA GLU A 514 -15.75 25.85 0.78
C GLU A 514 -14.96 24.77 1.52
N VAL A 515 -13.77 25.10 1.99
CA VAL A 515 -12.84 24.15 2.61
C VAL A 515 -12.15 24.78 3.80
N THR A 516 -12.05 24.04 4.90
CA THR A 516 -11.22 24.41 6.04
C THR A 516 -9.82 23.79 5.89
N PRO A 517 -8.77 24.35 6.51
CA PRO A 517 -7.45 23.72 6.51
C PRO A 517 -7.47 22.27 7.02
N ASP A 518 -7.03 21.35 6.16
CA ASP A 518 -6.88 19.93 6.44
C ASP A 518 -5.71 19.38 5.61
N GLU A 519 -4.62 18.98 6.27
CA GLU A 519 -3.43 18.40 5.61
C GLU A 519 -3.68 17.00 5.05
N LEU A 520 -4.83 16.39 5.35
CA LEU A 520 -5.31 15.15 4.74
C LEU A 520 -6.51 15.39 3.81
N ALA A 521 -6.59 16.59 3.22
CA ALA A 521 -7.49 16.88 2.12
C ALA A 521 -6.84 16.47 0.79
N PHE A 522 -7.63 15.86 -0.09
CA PHE A 522 -7.16 15.40 -1.40
C PHE A 522 -8.11 15.85 -2.50
N LEU A 523 -7.54 16.33 -3.58
CA LEU A 523 -8.25 16.66 -4.81
C LEU A 523 -8.04 15.54 -5.81
N ARG A 524 -9.12 15.07 -6.41
CA ARG A 524 -9.09 14.02 -7.43
C ARG A 524 -9.91 14.42 -8.64
N PHE A 525 -9.33 14.31 -9.82
CA PHE A 525 -10.00 14.46 -11.09
C PHE A 525 -9.98 13.13 -11.83
N VAL A 526 -11.12 12.73 -12.37
CA VAL A 526 -11.24 11.55 -13.24
C VAL A 526 -11.88 12.00 -14.53
N VAL A 527 -11.20 11.79 -15.65
CA VAL A 527 -11.80 11.90 -16.97
C VAL A 527 -12.55 10.59 -17.23
N VAL A 528 -13.82 10.67 -17.60
CA VAL A 528 -14.73 9.53 -17.72
C VAL A 528 -15.38 9.51 -19.09
N GLU A 529 -15.42 8.34 -19.72
CA GLU A 529 -16.25 8.06 -20.88
C GLU A 529 -17.71 7.89 -20.46
N ASP A 530 -18.58 8.69 -21.06
CA ASP A 530 -20.03 8.62 -20.88
C ASP A 530 -20.61 7.52 -21.78
N LYS A 531 -20.47 6.25 -21.36
CA LYS A 531 -21.08 5.10 -22.04
C LYS A 531 -22.46 4.79 -21.48
N PHE A 532 -23.35 4.29 -22.35
CA PHE A 532 -24.72 3.93 -22.00
C PHE A 532 -24.84 2.88 -20.87
N ALA A 533 -23.85 2.00 -20.69
CA ALA A 533 -23.89 0.91 -19.71
C ALA A 533 -23.07 1.19 -18.44
N PHE A 534 -21.78 1.52 -18.60
CA PHE A 534 -20.87 1.76 -17.48
C PHE A 534 -19.92 2.90 -17.81
N ASP A 535 -19.88 3.89 -16.92
CA ASP A 535 -18.83 4.92 -16.91
C ASP A 535 -17.44 4.26 -16.90
N GLU A 536 -16.60 4.60 -17.87
CA GLU A 536 -15.25 4.06 -17.97
C GLU A 536 -14.20 5.16 -17.70
N PRO A 537 -13.36 5.04 -16.66
CA PRO A 537 -12.29 6.00 -16.40
C PRO A 537 -11.21 5.96 -17.50
N PHE A 538 -10.88 7.13 -18.05
CA PHE A 538 -9.79 7.33 -19.03
C PHE A 538 -8.46 7.69 -18.37
N ALA A 539 -8.52 8.66 -17.47
CA ALA A 539 -7.35 9.27 -16.86
C ALA A 539 -7.73 9.70 -15.45
N VAL A 540 -6.77 9.63 -14.55
CA VAL A 540 -6.94 10.05 -13.18
C VAL A 540 -5.78 10.92 -12.75
N TYR A 541 -6.12 11.99 -12.03
CA TYR A 541 -5.17 12.80 -11.31
C TYR A 541 -5.63 12.87 -9.85
N CYS A 542 -4.70 12.67 -8.93
CA CYS A 542 -4.97 12.83 -7.50
C CYS A 542 -3.79 13.54 -6.86
N ALA A 543 -4.09 14.55 -6.04
CA ALA A 543 -3.08 15.32 -5.32
C ALA A 543 -3.56 15.63 -3.91
N ARG A 544 -2.61 15.65 -2.97
CA ARG A 544 -2.84 16.19 -1.64
C ARG A 544 -2.98 17.71 -1.75
N LEU A 545 -4.02 18.27 -1.14
CA LEU A 545 -4.15 19.71 -1.01
C LEU A 545 -3.13 20.14 0.06
N SER A 546 -1.98 20.66 -0.36
CA SER A 546 -1.04 21.27 0.57
C SER A 546 -1.76 22.39 1.30
N SER A 547 -1.65 22.44 2.63
CA SER A 547 -1.97 23.65 3.37
C SER A 547 -1.12 24.75 2.73
N ALA A 548 -1.75 25.67 2.01
CA ALA A 548 -1.11 26.88 1.52
C ALA A 548 -0.76 27.74 2.75
N THR A 549 0.29 27.33 3.45
CA THR A 549 0.95 28.02 4.55
C THR A 549 2.21 28.64 3.97
N GLY A 550 2.05 29.70 3.18
CA GLY A 550 3.18 30.43 2.62
C GLY A 550 2.95 30.77 1.15
N GLN A 551 3.24 32.02 0.81
CA GLN A 551 3.19 32.53 -0.55
C GLN A 551 3.94 31.61 -1.53
N PRO A 552 3.50 31.48 -2.80
CA PRO A 552 4.31 30.84 -3.82
C PRO A 552 5.67 31.56 -3.90
N PRO A 553 6.80 30.84 -3.91
CA PRO A 553 8.09 31.45 -4.14
C PRO A 553 8.15 31.96 -5.59
N GLY A 554 8.34 33.28 -5.76
CA GLY A 554 8.78 33.85 -7.04
C GLY A 554 7.80 34.72 -7.84
N LEU A 555 6.60 35.03 -7.33
CA LEU A 555 5.79 36.13 -7.92
C LEU A 555 6.01 37.40 -7.10
N GLU A 556 7.06 38.14 -7.45
CA GLU A 556 7.22 39.53 -7.01
C GLU A 556 5.92 40.29 -7.29
N GLN A 557 5.41 40.92 -6.24
CA GLN A 557 4.28 41.83 -6.31
C GLN A 557 4.59 42.96 -7.30
N LYS A 558 4.07 42.88 -8.52
CA LYS A 558 3.60 44.09 -9.20
C LYS A 558 2.21 44.39 -8.67
N GLU A 559 2.18 45.14 -7.57
CA GLU A 559 0.98 45.84 -7.14
C GLU A 559 0.43 46.67 -8.31
N ASN A 560 -0.74 46.29 -8.82
CA ASN A 560 -1.86 47.22 -8.96
C ASN A 560 -3.17 46.51 -9.32
N ARG A 561 -4.11 46.61 -8.38
CA ARG A 561 -5.58 46.54 -8.50
C ARG A 561 -6.27 45.22 -8.89
N LEU A 562 -7.15 44.85 -7.95
CA LEU A 562 -8.45 44.18 -8.03
C LEU A 562 -8.52 42.69 -7.65
N ASP A 563 -9.43 42.49 -6.69
CA ASP A 563 -10.11 41.29 -6.20
C ASP A 563 -9.40 40.25 -5.33
N ASN A 564 -9.78 40.32 -4.05
CA ASN A 564 -9.69 39.28 -3.03
C ASN A 564 -10.40 37.99 -3.46
N THR A 565 -9.69 37.13 -4.20
CA THR A 565 -9.97 35.69 -4.25
C THR A 565 -8.71 34.96 -4.71
N ARG A 566 -8.08 34.19 -3.81
CA ARG A 566 -7.18 33.08 -4.16
C ARG A 566 -7.49 31.91 -3.25
#